data_AF-A0A916V1Y0-F1
#
_entry.id   AF-A0A916V1Y0-F1
#
_cell.length_a   1.000
_cell.length_b   1.000
_cell.length_c   1.000
_cell.angle_alpha   90.00
_cell.angle_beta   90.00
_cell.angle_gamma   90.00
#
_symmetry.space_group_name_H-M   'P 1'
#
loop_
_entity.id
_entity.type
_entity.pdbx_description
1 polymer ?
#
loop_
_entity_poly.entity_id
_entity_poly.type
_entity_poly.pdbx_seq_one_letter_code
_entity_poly.pdbx_strand_id
1 'polypeptide(L)'
;MELLKVGESPWGNVETTTEWDYRNGITDVLVRTNQGHLVAFEAKLTDWRRATHQAYKNTTFTRSAYVVMPPSAAQRASTHPEIFQRYRIGLCSIDNNGVKIVIEAPDLEDEPLIPWMHRKAHLFFDEAAECGLTIANGHRNGNMQTA
;
A
#
# COMPACT_ATOMS: atom_id res chain seq x y z
N MET A 1 12.57 1.01 -19.91
CA MET A 1 12.19 0.98 -18.49
C MET A 1 10.70 0.70 -18.47
N GLU A 2 10.33 -0.57 -18.48
CA GLU A 2 8.96 -1.03 -18.75
C GLU A 2 8.09 -0.88 -17.50
N LEU A 3 6.98 -0.17 -17.66
CA LEU A 3 6.01 0.20 -16.62
C LEU A 3 5.44 -1.03 -15.90
N LEU A 4 5.19 -0.90 -14.59
CA LEU A 4 4.33 -1.79 -13.81
C LEU A 4 3.05 -2.05 -14.61
N LYS A 5 2.93 -3.25 -15.20
CA LYS A 5 1.73 -3.65 -15.93
C LYS A 5 0.56 -3.67 -14.94
N VAL A 6 -0.52 -3.01 -15.34
CA VAL A 6 -1.81 -2.94 -14.66
C VAL A 6 -2.30 -4.36 -14.36
N GLY A 7 -2.17 -4.78 -13.11
CA GLY A 7 -2.79 -5.99 -12.56
C GLY A 7 -4.10 -5.63 -11.85
N GLU A 8 -4.98 -6.61 -11.65
CA GLU A 8 -6.10 -6.46 -10.72
C GLU A 8 -5.52 -6.25 -9.32
N SER A 9 -5.77 -5.07 -8.74
CA SER A 9 -5.39 -4.83 -7.36
C SER A 9 -6.52 -5.34 -6.45
N PRO A 10 -6.21 -5.99 -5.32
CA PRO A 10 -7.20 -6.31 -4.29
C PRO A 10 -7.98 -5.08 -3.79
N TRP A 11 -7.42 -3.88 -4.02
CA TRP A 11 -7.97 -2.59 -3.62
C TRP A 11 -8.73 -1.87 -4.75
N GLY A 12 -8.99 -2.55 -5.87
CA GLY A 12 -9.69 -2.00 -7.03
C GLY A 12 -8.89 -0.92 -7.77
N ASN A 13 -9.60 0.10 -8.26
CA ASN A 13 -8.98 1.27 -8.87
C ASN A 13 -8.44 2.18 -7.76
N VAL A 14 -7.18 2.56 -7.90
CA VAL A 14 -6.47 3.31 -6.87
C VAL A 14 -5.62 4.43 -7.47
N GLU A 15 -5.42 5.45 -6.66
CA GLU A 15 -4.38 6.47 -6.81
C GLU A 15 -3.14 6.03 -6.05
N THR A 16 -1.94 6.28 -6.60
CA THR A 16 -0.69 5.85 -5.98
C THR A 16 0.36 6.96 -6.01
N THR A 17 1.20 7.00 -4.98
CA THR A 17 2.43 7.81 -4.93
C THR A 17 3.56 6.99 -4.32
N THR A 18 4.80 7.39 -4.59
CA THR A 18 6.01 6.77 -4.05
C THR A 18 6.78 7.75 -3.16
N GLU A 19 7.60 7.22 -2.25
CA GLU A 19 8.51 7.99 -1.40
C GLU A 19 7.83 9.17 -0.67
N TRP A 20 6.63 8.92 -0.11
CA TRP A 20 5.85 9.96 0.54
C TRP A 20 6.44 10.33 1.93
N ASP A 21 6.94 11.55 2.05
CA ASP A 21 7.56 12.08 3.27
C ASP A 21 6.54 12.65 4.25
N TYR A 22 6.45 12.01 5.43
CA TYR A 22 5.62 12.45 6.54
C TYR A 22 6.40 13.08 7.70
N ARG A 23 7.55 13.72 7.39
CA ARG A 23 8.51 14.41 8.26
C ARG A 23 9.34 13.50 9.16
N ASN A 24 8.75 12.41 9.66
CA ASN A 24 9.41 11.48 10.59
C ASN A 24 9.72 10.12 9.94
N GLY A 25 9.62 10.05 8.62
CA GLY A 25 9.84 8.85 7.83
C GLY A 25 9.32 9.03 6.40
N ILE A 26 9.64 8.03 5.58
CA ILE A 26 9.20 7.93 4.19
C ILE A 26 8.38 6.65 4.08
N THR A 27 7.25 6.72 3.39
CA THR A 27 6.49 5.55 2.97
C THR A 27 6.85 5.23 1.52
N ASP A 28 7.36 4.02 1.27
CA ASP A 28 7.84 3.63 -0.06
C ASP A 28 6.74 3.76 -1.13
N VAL A 29 5.54 3.24 -0.85
CA VAL A 29 4.35 3.42 -1.70
C VAL A 29 3.13 3.70 -0.83
N LEU A 30 2.38 4.76 -1.16
CA LEU A 30 1.12 5.09 -0.54
C LEU A 30 0.01 5.06 -1.60
N VAL A 31 -1.10 4.45 -1.23
CA VAL A 31 -2.25 4.21 -2.11
C VAL A 31 -3.50 4.81 -1.50
N ARG A 32 -4.31 5.49 -2.31
CA ARG A 32 -5.67 5.91 -1.96
C ARG A 32 -6.68 5.16 -2.84
N THR A 33 -7.61 4.45 -2.20
CA THR A 33 -8.70 3.77 -2.92
C THR A 33 -9.76 4.77 -3.36
N ASN A 34 -10.61 4.38 -4.30
CA ASN A 34 -11.80 5.17 -4.68
C ASN A 34 -12.78 5.45 -3.52
N GLN A 35 -12.72 4.68 -2.43
CA GLN A 35 -13.50 4.91 -1.21
C GLN A 35 -12.78 5.88 -0.23
N GLY A 36 -11.60 6.39 -0.60
CA GLY A 36 -10.80 7.25 0.25
C GLY A 36 -10.02 6.50 1.33
N HIS A 37 -9.86 5.18 1.24
CA HIS A 37 -9.02 4.45 2.18
C HIS A 37 -7.55 4.59 1.81
N LEU A 38 -6.71 4.85 2.81
CA LEU A 38 -5.26 4.87 2.64
C LEU A 38 -4.66 3.51 2.98
N VAL A 39 -3.83 3.00 2.08
CA VAL A 39 -3.06 1.77 2.24
C VAL A 39 -1.58 2.08 2.02
N ALA A 40 -0.74 1.79 3.01
CA ALA A 40 0.71 1.97 2.91
C ALA A 40 1.42 0.65 2.61
N PHE A 41 2.49 0.74 1.83
CA PHE A 41 3.36 -0.39 1.52
C PHE A 41 4.81 -0.03 1.80
N GLU A 42 5.50 -0.88 2.54
CA GLU A 42 6.94 -0.81 2.79
C GLU A 42 7.62 -1.95 2.02
N ALA A 43 8.48 -1.62 1.06
CA ALA A 43 9.15 -2.60 0.21
C ALA A 43 10.52 -2.98 0.80
N LYS A 44 10.80 -4.30 0.89
CA LYS A 44 12.13 -4.82 1.27
C LYS A 44 12.47 -6.11 0.53
N LEU A 45 13.74 -6.25 0.15
CA LEU A 45 14.23 -7.46 -0.51
C LEU A 45 14.45 -8.63 0.47
N THR A 46 14.83 -8.35 1.72
CA THR A 46 15.28 -9.39 2.67
C THR A 46 14.91 -9.14 4.13
N ASP A 47 15.11 -7.92 4.64
CA ASP A 47 14.95 -7.59 6.07
C ASP A 47 13.49 -7.29 6.45
N TRP A 48 12.70 -8.35 6.53
CA TRP A 48 11.28 -8.26 6.89
C TRP A 48 11.05 -7.73 8.30
N ARG A 49 11.99 -7.94 9.24
CA ARG A 49 11.84 -7.47 10.63
C ARG A 49 11.86 -5.95 10.68
N ARG A 50 12.83 -5.33 10.02
CA ARG A 50 12.87 -3.87 9.89
C ARG A 50 11.65 -3.35 9.12
N ALA A 51 11.26 -4.03 8.05
CA ALA A 51 10.08 -3.70 7.27
C ALA A 51 8.81 -3.64 8.14
N THR A 52 8.63 -4.63 9.02
CA THR A 52 7.50 -4.68 9.96
C THR A 52 7.46 -3.44 10.84
N HIS A 53 8.59 -3.00 11.40
CA HIS A 53 8.64 -1.79 12.22
C HIS A 53 8.31 -0.52 11.42
N GLN A 54 8.73 -0.45 10.15
CA GLN A 54 8.45 0.68 9.26
C GLN A 54 6.97 0.70 8.85
N ALA A 55 6.42 -0.43 8.42
CA ALA A 55 5.00 -0.59 8.12
C ALA A 55 4.11 -0.28 9.34
N TYR A 56 4.54 -0.69 10.55
CA TYR A 56 3.83 -0.36 11.77
C TYR A 56 3.72 1.16 11.99
N LYS A 57 4.77 1.93 11.70
CA LYS A 57 4.69 3.40 11.77
C LYS A 57 3.65 3.98 10.80
N ASN A 58 3.50 3.36 9.63
CA ASN A 58 2.53 3.84 8.64
C ASN A 58 1.07 3.66 9.12
N THR A 59 0.80 2.70 10.01
CA THR A 59 -0.54 2.54 10.64
C THR A 59 -0.97 3.74 11.48
N THR A 60 -0.06 4.67 11.79
CA THR A 60 -0.42 5.91 12.51
C THR A 60 -1.27 6.86 11.67
N PHE A 61 -1.25 6.74 10.34
CA PHE A 61 -2.01 7.59 9.42
C PHE A 61 -2.74 6.83 8.31
N THR A 62 -2.49 5.52 8.13
CA THR A 62 -3.22 4.68 7.20
C THR A 62 -4.12 3.69 7.92
N ARG A 63 -5.17 3.23 7.25
CA ARG A 63 -6.09 2.21 7.77
C ARG A 63 -5.46 0.81 7.71
N SER A 64 -4.66 0.58 6.67
CA SER A 64 -3.93 -0.66 6.48
C SER A 64 -2.49 -0.37 6.06
N ALA A 65 -1.58 -1.25 6.47
CA ALA A 65 -0.20 -1.19 6.06
C ALA A 65 0.34 -2.60 5.80
N TYR A 66 1.19 -2.71 4.78
CA TYR A 66 1.74 -3.96 4.30
C TYR A 66 3.26 -3.87 4.18
N VAL A 67 3.93 -4.98 4.50
CA VAL A 67 5.28 -5.24 4.00
C VAL A 67 5.17 -5.90 2.63
N VAL A 68 5.92 -5.43 1.63
CA VAL A 68 5.98 -6.03 0.29
C VAL A 68 7.36 -6.60 0.04
N MET A 69 7.43 -7.88 -0.35
CA MET A 69 8.71 -8.56 -0.59
C MET A 69 8.67 -9.50 -1.79
N PRO A 70 9.83 -9.90 -2.34
CA PRO A 70 9.91 -11.01 -3.28
C PRO A 70 9.43 -12.33 -2.64
N PRO A 71 8.97 -13.32 -3.44
CA PRO A 71 8.32 -14.53 -2.93
C PRO A 71 9.14 -15.31 -1.89
N SER A 72 10.45 -15.46 -2.11
CA SER A 72 11.32 -16.18 -1.17
C SER A 72 11.46 -15.49 0.18
N ALA A 73 11.40 -14.16 0.21
CA ALA A 73 11.48 -13.38 1.44
C ALA A 73 10.12 -13.32 2.15
N ALA A 74 9.03 -13.15 1.38
CA ALA A 74 7.67 -13.24 1.91
C ALA A 74 7.41 -14.60 2.55
N GLN A 75 7.84 -15.70 1.93
CA GLN A 75 7.69 -17.05 2.48
C GLN A 75 8.44 -17.24 3.82
N ARG A 76 9.60 -16.60 4.00
CA ARG A 76 10.33 -16.61 5.29
C ARG A 76 9.64 -15.74 6.35
N ALA A 77 9.11 -14.60 5.94
CA ALA A 77 8.39 -13.71 6.83
C ALA A 77 7.07 -14.35 7.30
N SER A 78 6.35 -15.05 6.41
CA SER A 78 5.06 -15.68 6.70
C SER A 78 5.14 -16.84 7.70
N THR A 79 6.35 -17.34 8.02
CA THR A 79 6.52 -18.32 9.11
C THR A 79 6.46 -17.68 10.50
N HIS A 80 6.31 -16.35 10.60
CA HIS A 80 6.20 -15.58 11.84
C HIS A 80 4.92 -14.73 11.87
N PRO A 81 3.73 -15.31 11.65
CA PRO A 81 2.48 -14.55 11.53
C PRO A 81 2.13 -13.76 12.81
N GLU A 82 2.59 -14.21 13.98
CA GLU A 82 2.38 -13.55 15.27
C GLU A 82 2.97 -12.13 15.31
N ILE A 83 4.05 -11.87 14.57
CA ILE A 83 4.66 -10.55 14.48
C ILE A 83 3.75 -9.62 13.68
N PHE A 84 3.25 -10.07 12.53
CA PHE A 84 2.32 -9.30 11.70
C PHE A 84 1.03 -8.99 12.44
N GLN A 85 0.48 -9.98 13.14
CA GLN A 85 -0.69 -9.81 14.00
C GLN A 85 -0.45 -8.80 15.13
N ARG A 86 0.69 -8.91 15.84
CA ARG A 86 1.05 -8.00 16.93
C ARG A 86 1.13 -6.55 16.47
N TYR A 87 1.70 -6.31 15.28
CA TYR A 87 1.83 -4.97 14.71
C TYR A 87 0.62 -4.54 13.88
N ARG A 88 -0.40 -5.40 13.72
CA ARG A 88 -1.60 -5.15 12.90
C ARG A 88 -1.26 -4.69 11.48
N ILE A 89 -0.31 -5.37 10.86
CA ILE A 89 0.08 -5.13 9.48
C ILE A 89 -0.03 -6.42 8.67
N GLY A 90 -0.15 -6.28 7.35
CA GLY A 90 -0.17 -7.39 6.42
C GLY A 90 1.18 -7.66 5.76
N LEU A 91 1.21 -8.73 4.98
CA LEU A 91 2.35 -9.15 4.17
C LEU A 91 1.89 -9.42 2.74
N CYS A 92 2.59 -8.83 1.78
CA CYS A 92 2.42 -9.07 0.37
C CYS A 92 3.69 -9.69 -0.24
N SER A 93 3.48 -10.61 -1.17
CA SER A 93 4.49 -11.06 -2.11
C SER A 93 4.32 -10.32 -3.42
N ILE A 94 5.41 -9.90 -4.06
CA ILE A 94 5.40 -9.31 -5.40
C ILE A 94 6.36 -10.05 -6.33
N ASP A 95 5.88 -10.40 -7.52
CA ASP A 95 6.69 -10.92 -8.62
C ASP A 95 6.22 -10.35 -9.98
N ASN A 96 6.68 -10.93 -11.08
CA ASN A 96 6.34 -10.49 -12.43
C ASN A 96 4.84 -10.65 -12.78
N ASN A 97 4.08 -11.42 -11.99
CA ASN A 97 2.64 -11.62 -12.16
C ASN A 97 1.82 -10.62 -11.32
N GLY A 98 2.46 -9.81 -10.49
CA GLY A 98 1.83 -8.78 -9.68
C GLY A 98 1.97 -9.01 -8.17
N VAL A 99 1.05 -8.40 -7.42
CA VAL A 99 1.04 -8.43 -5.95
C VAL A 99 0.03 -9.46 -5.46
N LYS A 100 0.46 -10.28 -4.50
CA LYS A 100 -0.39 -11.24 -3.79
C LYS A 100 -0.36 -10.96 -2.29
N ILE A 101 -1.52 -10.85 -1.67
CA ILE A 101 -1.63 -10.80 -0.20
C ILE A 101 -1.35 -12.20 0.36
N VAL A 102 -0.36 -12.28 1.26
CA VAL A 102 0.05 -13.50 1.97
C VAL A 102 -0.55 -13.52 3.37
N ILE A 103 -0.54 -12.36 4.04
CA ILE A 103 -1.21 -12.13 5.33
C ILE A 103 -2.02 -10.84 5.17
N GLU A 104 -3.33 -10.91 5.40
CA GLU A 104 -4.23 -9.76 5.36
C GLU A 104 -3.93 -8.81 6.52
N ALA A 105 -3.88 -7.50 6.25
CA ALA A 105 -3.84 -6.52 7.33
C ALA A 105 -5.23 -6.40 7.96
N PRO A 106 -5.35 -6.19 9.28
CA PRO A 106 -6.64 -5.89 9.89
C PRO A 106 -7.24 -4.63 9.27
N ASP A 107 -8.52 -4.70 8.89
CA ASP A 107 -9.27 -3.55 8.44
C ASP A 107 -9.82 -2.80 9.66
N LEU A 108 -9.11 -1.77 10.12
CA LEU A 108 -9.48 -1.05 11.35
C LEU A 108 -10.52 0.02 11.03
N GLU A 109 -11.73 -0.12 11.59
CA GLU A 109 -12.82 0.85 11.40
C GLU A 109 -12.52 2.24 11.97
N ASP A 110 -11.67 2.31 12.99
CA ASP A 110 -11.33 3.53 13.69
C ASP A 110 -10.48 4.50 12.84
N GLU A 111 -10.66 5.80 13.10
CA GLU A 111 -9.84 6.85 12.49
C GLU A 111 -8.36 6.68 12.91
N PRO A 112 -7.38 6.88 11.99
CA PRO A 112 -5.98 6.66 12.32
C PRO A 112 -5.50 7.49 13.51
N LEU A 113 -4.52 6.94 14.24
CA LEU A 113 -4.02 7.51 15.50
C LEU A 113 -3.59 8.98 15.40
N ILE A 114 -3.13 9.42 14.23
CA ILE A 114 -2.67 10.79 13.98
C ILE A 114 -3.53 11.42 12.88
N PRO A 115 -4.70 12.02 13.22
CA PRO A 115 -5.67 12.52 12.24
C PRO A 115 -5.14 13.62 11.31
N TRP A 116 -4.27 14.51 11.81
CA TRP A 116 -3.70 15.57 10.96
C TRP A 116 -2.78 15.01 9.88
N MET A 117 -2.09 13.90 10.16
CA MET A 117 -1.19 13.25 9.21
C MET A 117 -2.01 12.46 8.17
N HIS A 118 -3.09 11.82 8.61
CA HIS A 118 -4.08 11.22 7.72
C HIS A 118 -4.67 12.26 6.74
N ARG A 119 -5.07 13.43 7.25
CA ARG A 119 -5.58 14.54 6.43
C ARG A 119 -4.52 15.07 5.46
N LYS A 120 -3.26 15.20 5.92
CA LYS A 120 -2.15 15.63 5.07
C LYS A 120 -1.94 14.68 3.88
N ALA A 121 -2.06 13.37 4.11
CA ALA A 121 -1.98 12.38 3.03
C ALA A 121 -3.09 12.56 2.00
N HIS A 122 -4.33 12.80 2.42
CA HIS A 122 -5.43 13.10 1.49
C HIS A 122 -5.21 14.38 0.69
N LEU A 123 -4.83 15.46 1.36
CA LEU A 123 -4.54 16.74 0.70
C LEU A 123 -3.46 16.59 -0.37
N PHE A 124 -2.44 15.76 -0.11
CA PHE A 124 -1.40 15.49 -1.11
C PHE A 124 -1.99 14.86 -2.40
N PHE A 125 -2.89 13.89 -2.27
CA PHE A 125 -3.54 13.30 -3.44
C PHE A 125 -4.49 14.28 -4.15
N ASP A 126 -5.21 15.11 -3.38
CA ASP A 126 -6.10 16.14 -3.93
C ASP A 126 -5.31 17.18 -4.74
N GLU A 127 -4.21 17.70 -4.20
CA GLU A 127 -3.33 18.66 -4.87
C GLU A 127 -2.66 18.06 -6.12
N ALA A 128 -2.27 16.79 -6.07
CA ALA A 128 -1.69 16.09 -7.21
C ALA A 128 -2.69 15.93 -8.36
N ALA A 129 -3.95 15.64 -8.05
CA ALA A 129 -5.03 15.57 -9.04
C ALA A 129 -5.31 16.94 -9.69
N GLU A 130 -5.30 18.02 -8.90
CA GLU A 130 -5.50 19.39 -9.39
C GLU A 130 -4.33 19.89 -10.26
N CYS A 131 -3.09 19.53 -9.93
CA CYS A 131 -1.90 19.96 -10.65
C CYS A 131 -1.58 19.13 -11.92
N GLY A 132 -2.34 18.08 -12.21
CA GLY A 132 -2.04 17.17 -13.32
C GLY A 132 -0.73 16.40 -13.15
N LEU A 133 -0.22 16.29 -11.92
CA LEU A 133 0.92 15.42 -11.61
C LEU A 133 0.48 13.98 -11.84
N THR A 134 1.35 13.19 -12.50
CA THR A 134 1.00 11.82 -12.90
C THR A 134 0.90 10.91 -11.67
N ILE A 135 -0.28 10.85 -11.06
CA ILE A 135 -0.73 9.74 -10.23
C ILE A 135 -1.00 8.56 -11.18
N ALA A 136 -0.38 7.41 -10.93
CA ALA A 136 -0.68 6.23 -11.73
C ALA A 136 -2.10 5.74 -11.41
N ASN A 137 -3.06 6.14 -12.26
CA ASN A 137 -4.45 5.72 -12.16
C ASN A 137 -4.63 4.32 -12.77
N GLY A 138 -5.04 3.35 -11.94
CA GLY A 138 -5.54 2.09 -12.46
C GLY A 138 -6.93 2.29 -13.07
N HIS A 139 -7.03 2.37 -14.40
CA HIS A 139 -8.31 2.44 -15.12
C HIS A 139 -8.37 1.38 -16.22
N ARG A 140 -9.49 0.65 -16.33
CA ARG A 140 -9.87 -0.11 -17.53
C ARG A 140 -11.06 0.56 -18.21
N ASN A 141 -10.92 0.83 -19.51
CA ASN A 141 -12.06 0.92 -20.43
C ASN A 141 -12.43 -0.50 -20.85
N GLY A 142 -13.56 -1.00 -20.38
CA GLY A 142 -14.19 -2.21 -20.90
C GLY A 142 -15.46 -1.82 -21.64
N ASN A 143 -15.34 -1.46 -22.91
CA ASN A 143 -16.51 -1.33 -23.81
C ASN A 143 -16.97 -2.74 -24.22
N MET A 144 -18.24 -2.99 -23.93
CA MET A 144 -19.20 -3.88 -24.58
C MET A 144 -18.76 -4.45 -25.95
N GLN A 145 -18.71 -5.78 -26.05
CA GLN A 145 -19.02 -6.48 -27.30
C GLN A 145 -20.04 -7.59 -27.00
N THR A 146 -21.25 -7.30 -27.46
CA THR A 146 -22.32 -8.25 -27.74
C THR A 146 -21.84 -9.36 -28.68
N ALA A 147 -22.17 -10.60 -28.33
CA ALA A 147 -22.55 -11.67 -29.25
C ALA A 147 -23.49 -12.62 -28.51
#